data_AF-A0A6A3C0B6-F1
#
_entry.id   AF-A0A6A3C0B6-F1
#
_cell.length_a   1.000
_cell.length_b   1.000
_cell.length_c   1.000
_cell.angle_alpha   90.00
_cell.angle_beta   90.00
_cell.angle_gamma   90.00
#
_symmetry.space_group_name_H-M   'P 1'
#
loop_
_entity.id
_entity.type
_entity.pdbx_description
1 polymer ?
#
loop_
_entity_poly.entity_id
_entity_poly.type
_entity_poly.pdbx_seq_one_letter_code
_entity_poly.pdbx_strand_id
1 'polypeptide(L)' 'MDLQDFLLRARVLKLYRQALRTARMAPHDSRAELKQLIRQEMESNRDCKDKQKIRFLLSEGTERLKGLTEMLGMQGHC' A
#
# COMPACT_ATOMS: atom_id res chain seq x y z
N MET A 1 -8.43 -21.97 -5.30
CA MET A 1 -7.39 -21.03 -4.85
C MET A 1 -6.22 -21.89 -4.44
N ASP A 2 -5.05 -21.73 -5.06
CA ASP A 2 -3.87 -22.51 -4.68
C ASP A 2 -3.10 -21.83 -3.52
N LEU A 3 -2.11 -22.53 -2.95
CA LEU A 3 -1.31 -21.99 -1.84
C LEU A 3 -0.58 -20.70 -2.23
N GLN A 4 -0.12 -20.60 -3.47
CA GLN A 4 0.60 -19.42 -3.95
C GLN A 4 -0.31 -18.19 -4.00
N ASP A 5 -1.55 -18.37 -4.46
CA ASP A 5 -2.58 -17.33 -4.48
C ASP A 5 -2.93 -16.87 -3.07
N PHE A 6 -3.04 -17.80 -2.12
CA PHE A 6 -3.28 -17.49 -0.71
C PHE A 6 -2.16 -16.62 -0.14
N LEU A 7 -0.91 -17.01 -0.37
CA LEU A 7 0.27 -16.26 0.10
C LEU A 7 0.37 -14.88 -0.56
N LEU A 8 0.08 -14.77 -1.86
CA LEU A 8 0.05 -13.49 -2.57
C LEU A 8 -1.04 -12.57 -2.00
N ARG A 9 -2.25 -13.09 -1.78
CA ARG A 9 -3.35 -12.33 -1.18
C ARG A 9 -3.00 -11.84 0.22
N ALA A 10 -2.36 -12.68 1.04
CA ALA A 10 -1.88 -12.30 2.36
C ALA A 10 -0.86 -11.15 2.31
N ARG A 11 0.07 -11.19 1.35
CA ARG A 11 1.06 -10.11 1.12
C ARG A 11 0.39 -8.81 0.68
N VAL A 12 -0.58 -8.86 -0.23
CA VAL A 12 -1.35 -7.68 -0.67
C VAL A 12 -2.09 -7.05 0.52
N LEU A 13 -2.78 -7.86 1.32
CA LEU A 13 -3.48 -7.38 2.52
C LEU A 13 -2.52 -6.83 3.59
N LYS A 14 -1.29 -7.36 3.68
CA LYS A 14 -0.25 -6.81 4.56
C LYS A 14 0.17 -5.42 4.09
N LEU A 15 0.49 -5.26 2.79
CA LEU A 15 0.87 -3.99 2.20
C LEU A 15 -0.23 -2.94 2.38
N TYR A 16 -1.49 -3.29 2.10
CA TYR A 16 -2.64 -2.41 2.29
C TYR A 16 -2.76 -1.89 3.73
N ARG A 17 -2.67 -2.79 4.71
CA ARG A 17 -2.73 -2.40 6.13
C ARG A 17 -1.55 -1.51 6.54
N GLN A 18 -0.35 -1.75 6.00
CA GLN A 18 0.80 -0.89 6.24
C GLN A 18 0.59 0.50 5.64
N ALA A 19 0.13 0.58 4.39
CA ALA A 19 -0.18 1.85 3.73
C ALA A 19 -1.20 2.68 4.52
N LEU A 20 -2.29 2.07 4.99
CA LEU A 20 -3.28 2.75 5.83
C LEU A 20 -2.75 3.20 7.20
N ARG A 21 -1.70 2.55 7.73
CA ARG A 21 -1.03 3.02 8.96
C ARG A 21 -0.14 4.21 8.67
N THR A 22 0.69 4.15 7.63
CA THR A 22 1.52 5.27 7.18
C THR A 22 0.67 6.50 6.88
N ALA A 23 -0.51 6.33 6.27
CA ALA A 23 -1.42 7.44 6.01
C ALA A 23 -1.90 8.17 7.28
N ARG A 24 -1.85 7.53 8.47
CA ARG A 24 -2.18 8.20 9.74
C ARG A 24 -1.09 9.16 10.19
N MET A 25 0.15 8.98 9.73
CA MET A 25 1.27 9.89 10.01
C MET A 25 1.18 11.17 9.19
N ALA A 26 0.37 11.18 8.12
CA ALA A 26 0.15 12.38 7.33
C ALA A 26 -0.56 13.49 8.15
N PRO A 27 -0.31 14.77 7.79
CA PRO A 27 -1.05 15.91 8.31
C PRO A 27 -2.57 15.72 8.20
N HIS A 28 -3.31 16.37 9.10
CA HIS A 28 -4.77 16.18 9.22
C HIS A 28 -5.49 16.36 7.88
N ASP A 29 -5.13 17.40 7.14
CA ASP A 29 -5.86 17.82 5.93
C ASP A 29 -5.59 16.88 4.74
N SER A 30 -4.39 16.29 4.65
CA SER A 30 -4.01 15.35 3.58
C SER A 30 -4.32 13.88 3.92
N ARG A 31 -4.62 13.57 5.18
CA ARG A 31 -4.84 12.19 5.65
C ARG A 31 -6.03 11.51 4.98
N ALA A 32 -7.12 12.23 4.77
CA ALA A 32 -8.33 11.67 4.16
C ALA A 32 -8.09 11.32 2.69
N GLU A 33 -7.50 12.26 1.95
CA GLU A 33 -7.12 12.10 0.55
C GLU A 33 -6.15 10.92 0.36
N LEU A 34 -5.08 10.84 1.16
CA LEU A 34 -4.11 9.76 1.08
C LEU A 34 -4.74 8.38 1.32
N LYS A 35 -5.66 8.27 2.28
CA LYS A 35 -6.41 7.02 2.51
C LYS A 35 -7.32 6.67 1.32
N GLN A 36 -7.93 7.65 0.68
CA GLN A 36 -8.77 7.44 -0.49
C GLN A 36 -7.93 6.94 -1.67
N LEU A 37 -6.78 7.57 -1.92
CA LEU A 37 -5.84 7.15 -2.96
C LEU A 37 -5.39 5.69 -2.76
N ILE A 38 -4.97 5.33 -1.54
CA ILE A 38 -4.57 3.94 -1.21
C ILE A 38 -5.71 2.95 -1.49
N ARG A 39 -6.96 3.31 -1.19
CA ARG A 39 -8.12 2.44 -1.45
C ARG A 39 -8.39 2.32 -2.95
N GLN A 40 -8.39 3.43 -3.66
CA GLN A 40 -8.60 3.45 -5.11
C GLN A 40 -7.58 2.56 -5.81
N GLU A 41 -6.32 2.57 -5.37
CA GLU A 41 -5.27 1.80 -6.01
C GLU A 41 -5.32 0.30 -5.74
N MET A 42 -5.89 -0.09 -4.60
CA MET A 42 -6.20 -1.50 -4.33
C MET A 42 -7.41 -1.97 -5.14
N GLU A 43 -8.43 -1.12 -5.28
CA GLU A 43 -9.65 -1.45 -6.02
C GLU A 43 -9.39 -1.53 -7.53
N SER A 44 -8.55 -0.62 -8.08
CA SER A 44 -8.15 -0.63 -9.49
C SER A 44 -7.45 -1.94 -9.92
N ASN A 45 -6.85 -2.65 -8.95
CA ASN A 45 -6.15 -3.91 -9.18
C ASN A 45 -6.88 -5.14 -8.61
N ARG A 46 -8.11 -4.99 -8.10
CA ARG A 46 -8.85 -6.05 -7.40
C ARG A 46 -9.04 -7.34 -8.21
N ASP A 47 -9.29 -7.20 -9.51
CA ASP A 47 -9.54 -8.31 -10.43
C ASP A 47 -8.28 -8.80 -11.15
N CYS A 48 -7.11 -8.30 -10.77
CA CYS A 48 -5.84 -8.77 -11.31
C CYS A 48 -5.60 -10.23 -10.92
N LYS A 49 -5.57 -11.14 -11.90
CA LYS A 49 -5.28 -12.57 -11.72
C LYS A 49 -3.88 -12.98 -12.15
N ASP A 50 -3.13 -12.06 -12.76
CA ASP A 50 -1.75 -12.30 -13.21
C ASP A 50 -0.80 -12.26 -12.00
N LYS A 51 -0.26 -13.43 -11.64
CA LYS A 51 0.65 -13.58 -10.50
C LYS A 51 1.97 -12.83 -10.68
N GLN A 52 2.48 -12.68 -11.91
CA GLN A 52 3.68 -11.88 -12.17
C GLN A 52 3.38 -10.40 -11.97
N LYS A 53 2.27 -9.90 -12.51
CA LYS A 53 1.83 -8.52 -12.29
C LYS A 53 1.57 -8.22 -10.81
N ILE A 54 0.91 -9.11 -10.07
CA ILE A 54 0.70 -8.95 -8.62
C ILE A 54 2.05 -8.84 -7.88
N ARG A 55 3.03 -9.69 -8.21
CA ARG A 55 4.37 -9.62 -7.59
C ARG A 55 5.08 -8.31 -7.91
N PHE A 56 4.99 -7.86 -9.16
CA PHE A 56 5.56 -6.57 -9.56
C PHE A 56 4.93 -5.42 -8.76
N LEU A 57 3.60 -5.34 -8.72
CA LEU A 57 2.86 -4.31 -7.99
C LEU A 57 3.14 -4.35 -6.47
N LEU A 58 3.32 -5.55 -5.89
CA LEU A 58 3.72 -5.70 -4.50
C LEU A 58 5.10 -5.10 -4.25
N SER A 59 6.09 -5.38 -5.10
CA SER A 59 7.45 -4.84 -4.97
C SER A 59 7.43 -3.31 -5.11
N GLU A 60 6.81 -2.82 -6.18
CA GLU A 60 6.72 -1.40 -6.48
C GLU A 60 5.95 -0.63 -5.38
N GLY A 61 4.82 -1.16 -4.93
CA GLY A 61 4.02 -0.55 -3.86
C GLY A 61 4.73 -0.56 -2.51
N THR A 62 5.56 -1.58 -2.24
CA THR A 62 6.39 -1.62 -1.04
C THR A 62 7.46 -0.51 -1.05
N GLU A 63 8.13 -0.32 -2.18
CA GLU A 63 9.15 0.73 -2.31
C GLU A 63 8.53 2.13 -2.22
N ARG A 64 7.41 2.37 -2.91
CA ARG A 64 6.66 3.63 -2.80
C ARG A 64 6.22 3.92 -1.37
N LEU A 65 5.75 2.91 -0.64
CA LEU A 65 5.35 3.06 0.75
C LEU A 65 6.53 3.37 1.69
N LYS A 66 7.70 2.79 1.43
CA LYS A 66 8.92 3.08 2.18
C LYS A 66 9.31 4.55 2.02
N GLY A 67 9.40 5.05 0.79
CA GLY A 67 9.70 6.46 0.53
C GLY A 67 8.69 7.41 1.18
N LEU A 68 7.39 7.10 1.08
CA LEU A 68 6.35 7.88 1.76
C LEU A 68 6.53 7.89 3.29
N THR A 69 6.87 6.74 3.89
CA THR A 69 7.08 6.63 5.33
C THR A 69 8.29 7.45 5.78
N GLU A 70 9.38 7.42 5.02
CA GLU A 70 10.57 8.24 5.27
C GLU A 70 10.23 9.74 5.19
N MET A 71 9.54 10.18 4.13
CA MET A 71 9.12 11.57 3.96
C MET A 71 8.20 12.08 5.09
N LEU A 72 7.27 11.24 5.56
CA LEU A 72 6.39 11.58 6.68
C LEU A 72 7.10 11.54 8.03
N GLY A 73 8.07 10.63 8.20
CA GLY A 73 8.88 10.53 9.41
C GLY A 73 9.84 11.71 9.60
N MET A 74 10.36 12.26 8.50
CA MET A 74 11.19 13.48 8.52
C MET A 74 10.38 14.72 8.91
N GLN A 75 9.09 14.80 8.55
CA GLN A 75 8.20 15.91 8.92
C GLN A 75 7.79 15.92 10.40
N GLY A 76 8.00 14.83 11.15
CA GLY A 76 7.70 14.75 12.58
C GLY A 76 8.81 15.29 13.50
N HIS A 77 9.90 15.81 12.96
CA HIS A 77 11.08 16.29 13.70
C HIS A 77 11.33 17.80 13.56
N CYS A 78 10.35 18.58 13.12
CA CYS A 78 10.43 20.04 13.00
C CYS A 78 9.51 20.72 14.02
#